data_AF-X0VXX2-F1
#
_entry.id   AF-X0VXX2-F1
#
_cell.length_a   1.000
_cell.length_b   1.000
_cell.length_c   1.000
_cell.angle_alpha   90.00
_cell.angle_beta   90.00
_cell.angle_gamma   90.00
#
_symmetry.space_group_name_H-M   'P 1'
#
loop_
_entity.id
_entity.type
_entity.pdbx_description
1 polymer ?
#
loop_
_entity_poly.entity_id
_entity_poly.type
_entity_poly.pdbx_seq_one_letter_code
_entity_poly.pdbx_strand_id
1 'polypeptide(L)'
;MTGIDSLRNVLELECRKGYTDKAVIGGLDKYLHKQAGQIRQSINNSQLVSGFDELNLANSNYGSYGVDERKRWITNVLGWLDQLEKATKTNSSQKSVVSSQTAAAELRQKRREGLDSPITV
;
A
#
# COMPACT_ATOMS: atom_id res chain seq x y z
N MET A 1 2.23 12.56 15.26
CA MET A 1 1.38 11.52 14.63
C MET A 1 0.70 12.17 13.45
N THR A 2 1.02 11.74 12.23
CA THR A 2 0.44 12.37 11.04
C THR A 2 -1.02 11.95 10.89
N GLY A 3 -1.84 12.73 10.17
CA GLY A 3 -3.22 12.34 9.87
C GLY A 3 -3.32 10.97 9.16
N ILE A 4 -2.25 10.61 8.44
CA ILE A 4 -2.06 9.35 7.71
C ILE A 4 -2.00 8.15 8.68
N ASP A 5 -1.19 8.24 9.75
CA ASP A 5 -1.09 7.19 10.78
C ASP A 5 -2.45 6.95 11.46
N SER A 6 -3.15 8.04 11.74
CA SER A 6 -4.48 8.00 12.38
C SER A 6 -5.50 7.32 11.48
N LEU A 7 -5.51 7.65 10.18
CA LEU A 7 -6.37 7.02 9.19
C LEU A 7 -6.12 5.51 9.10
N ARG A 8 -4.85 5.09 9.00
CA ARG A 8 -4.48 3.67 8.94
C ARG A 8 -4.99 2.89 10.16
N ASN A 9 -4.80 3.45 11.35
CA ASN A 9 -5.21 2.81 12.60
C ASN A 9 -6.74 2.66 12.70
N VAL A 10 -7.50 3.67 12.25
CA VAL A 10 -8.97 3.61 12.21
C VAL A 10 -9.46 2.56 11.21
N LEU A 11 -8.86 2.47 10.02
CA LEU A 11 -9.23 1.47 9.01
C LEU A 11 -8.94 0.05 9.49
N GLU A 12 -7.81 -0.16 10.18
CA GLU A 12 -7.47 -1.45 10.79
C GLU A 12 -8.47 -1.83 11.89
N LEU A 13 -8.90 -0.86 12.70
CA LEU A 13 -9.94 -1.09 13.71
C LEU A 13 -11.28 -1.47 13.08
N GLU A 14 -11.65 -0.85 11.95
CA GLU A 14 -12.86 -1.21 11.19
C GLU A 14 -12.77 -2.65 10.67
N CYS A 15 -11.62 -3.04 10.12
CA CYS A 15 -11.38 -4.41 9.70
C CYS A 15 -11.55 -5.40 10.85
N ARG A 16 -11.02 -5.08 12.04
CA ARG A 16 -11.17 -5.92 13.24
C ARG A 16 -12.61 -5.98 13.76
N LYS A 17 -13.39 -4.92 13.55
CA LYS A 17 -14.82 -4.85 13.92
C LYS A 17 -15.75 -5.49 12.88
N GLY A 18 -15.21 -5.98 11.76
CA GLY A 18 -16.01 -6.64 10.74
C GLY A 18 -16.74 -5.66 9.82
N TYR A 19 -16.15 -4.50 9.55
CA TYR A 19 -16.64 -3.53 8.56
C TYR A 19 -18.02 -2.94 8.92
N THR A 20 -18.27 -2.67 10.20
CA THR A 20 -19.60 -2.28 10.71
C THR A 20 -19.89 -0.78 10.70
N ASP A 21 -18.95 0.07 10.26
CA ASP A 21 -19.05 1.54 10.38
C ASP A 21 -19.18 2.03 11.85
N LYS A 22 -18.78 1.20 12.82
CA LYS A 22 -18.82 1.52 14.27
C LYS A 22 -17.44 1.72 14.88
N ALA A 23 -16.42 1.89 14.04
CA ALA A 23 -15.06 2.14 14.51
C ALA A 23 -14.88 3.55 15.09
N VAL A 24 -15.63 4.54 14.61
CA VAL A 24 -15.48 5.95 14.99
C VAL A 24 -16.78 6.54 15.54
N ILE A 25 -16.67 7.33 16.61
CA ILE A 25 -17.81 8.05 17.20
C ILE A 25 -18.25 9.14 16.20
N GLY A 26 -19.43 8.96 15.60
CA GLY A 26 -19.99 9.88 14.60
C GLY A 26 -19.89 9.40 13.14
N GLY A 27 -19.53 8.13 12.92
CA GLY A 27 -19.50 7.48 11.60
C GLY A 27 -18.14 7.61 10.90
N LEU A 28 -17.79 6.63 10.07
CA LEU A 28 -16.53 6.63 9.34
C LEU A 28 -16.53 7.75 8.28
N ASP A 29 -17.64 7.99 7.60
CA ASP A 29 -17.76 9.01 6.55
C ASP A 29 -17.37 10.41 7.05
N LYS A 30 -17.85 10.81 8.24
CA LYS A 30 -17.50 12.10 8.84
C LYS A 30 -16.01 12.21 9.20
N TYR A 31 -15.43 11.10 9.65
CA TYR A 31 -14.01 11.02 9.96
C TYR A 31 -13.16 11.11 8.69
N LEU A 32 -13.54 10.38 7.63
CA LEU A 32 -12.87 10.38 6.34
C LEU A 32 -12.89 11.77 5.71
N HIS A 33 -14.03 12.48 5.76
CA HIS A 33 -14.12 13.85 5.26
C HIS A 33 -13.12 14.79 5.96
N LYS A 34 -13.00 14.71 7.28
CA LYS A 34 -12.04 15.52 8.05
C LYS A 34 -10.59 15.12 7.80
N GLN A 35 -10.31 13.83 7.64
CA GLN A 35 -8.96 13.35 7.35
C GLN A 35 -8.52 13.68 5.93
N ALA A 36 -9.43 13.59 4.95
CA ALA A 36 -9.13 13.91 3.57
C ALA A 36 -8.61 15.34 3.40
N GLY A 37 -9.22 16.32 4.10
CA GLY A 37 -8.72 17.70 4.12
C GLY A 37 -7.29 17.81 4.68
N GLN A 38 -7.01 17.19 5.82
CA GLN A 38 -5.70 17.25 6.47
C GLN A 38 -4.60 16.54 5.68
N ILE A 39 -4.91 15.36 5.13
CA ILE A 39 -3.98 14.56 4.35
C ILE A 39 -3.64 15.30 3.05
N ARG A 40 -4.64 15.87 2.37
CA ARG A 40 -4.44 16.67 1.15
C ARG A 40 -3.55 17.89 1.38
N GLN A 41 -3.60 18.51 2.56
CA GLN A 41 -2.70 19.61 2.93
C GLN A 41 -1.30 19.14 3.34
N SER A 42 -1.17 17.92 3.86
CA SER A 42 0.12 17.37 4.31
C SER A 42 0.96 16.78 3.16
N ILE A 43 0.31 16.37 2.07
CA ILE A 43 0.99 15.81 0.90
C ILE A 43 1.50 16.95 0.01
N ASN A 44 2.83 17.00 -0.17
CA ASN A 44 3.47 17.97 -1.07
C ASN A 44 3.64 17.45 -2.51
N ASN A 45 3.34 16.17 -2.78
CA ASN A 45 3.50 15.55 -4.09
C ASN A 45 2.16 15.50 -4.85
N SER A 46 2.06 16.20 -5.98
CA SER A 46 0.83 16.29 -6.76
C SER A 46 0.35 14.95 -7.31
N GLN A 47 1.23 13.99 -7.64
CA GLN A 47 0.80 12.68 -8.13
C GLN A 47 0.11 11.86 -7.05
N LEU A 48 0.59 11.98 -5.81
CA LEU A 48 -0.01 11.31 -4.65
C LEU A 48 -1.36 11.95 -4.30
N VAL A 49 -1.48 13.26 -4.42
CA VAL A 49 -2.78 13.95 -4.26
C VAL A 49 -3.80 13.48 -5.29
N SER A 50 -3.42 13.30 -6.56
CA SER A 50 -4.33 12.79 -7.60
C SER A 50 -4.82 11.37 -7.29
N GLY A 51 -3.92 10.46 -6.89
CA GLY A 51 -4.32 9.11 -6.49
C GLY A 51 -5.20 9.11 -5.23
N PHE A 52 -4.96 10.05 -4.30
CA PHE A 52 -5.81 10.22 -3.13
C PHE A 52 -7.22 10.72 -3.47
N ASP A 53 -7.31 11.66 -4.40
CA ASP A 53 -8.57 12.24 -4.88
C ASP A 53 -9.42 11.18 -5.60
N GLU A 54 -8.78 10.29 -6.36
CA GLU A 54 -9.43 9.16 -7.04
C GLU A 54 -10.09 8.18 -6.05
N LEU A 55 -9.49 7.97 -4.86
CA LEU A 55 -10.10 7.17 -3.80
C LEU A 55 -11.35 7.82 -3.19
N ASN A 56 -11.53 9.12 -3.42
CA ASN A 56 -12.70 9.90 -3.05
C ASN A 56 -13.08 9.76 -1.56
N LEU A 57 -12.10 9.73 -0.64
CA LEU A 57 -12.34 9.54 0.80
C LEU A 57 -13.37 10.53 1.37
N ALA A 58 -13.35 11.78 0.91
CA ALA A 58 -14.21 12.84 1.42
C ALA A 58 -15.68 12.70 1.00
N ASN A 59 -15.94 11.94 -0.06
CA ASN A 59 -17.25 11.74 -0.67
C ASN A 59 -17.63 10.25 -0.74
N SER A 60 -16.87 9.41 -0.04
CA SER A 60 -17.17 8.00 0.10
C SER A 60 -18.47 7.89 0.89
N ASN A 61 -19.34 6.98 0.48
CA ASN A 61 -20.59 6.69 1.18
C ASN A 61 -20.45 5.32 1.85
N TYR A 62 -19.43 5.20 2.69
CA TYR A 62 -18.96 3.95 3.28
C TYR A 62 -20.06 3.25 4.08
N GLY A 63 -20.85 4.02 4.83
CA GLY A 63 -22.02 3.52 5.54
C GLY A 63 -23.10 2.88 4.64
N SER A 64 -23.15 3.24 3.35
CA SER A 64 -24.10 2.65 2.37
C SER A 64 -23.56 1.45 1.61
N TYR A 65 -22.25 1.18 1.66
CA TYR A 65 -21.66 0.02 1.00
C TYR A 65 -22.02 -1.30 1.69
N GLY A 66 -22.10 -2.37 0.89
CA GLY A 66 -22.14 -3.74 1.42
C GLY A 66 -20.79 -4.13 2.04
N VAL A 67 -20.76 -5.19 2.84
CA VAL A 67 -19.54 -5.66 3.53
C VAL A 67 -18.39 -5.95 2.55
N ASP A 68 -18.68 -6.50 1.37
CA ASP A 68 -17.67 -6.82 0.36
C ASP A 68 -17.13 -5.57 -0.36
N GLU A 69 -17.98 -4.58 -0.61
CA GLU A 69 -17.56 -3.28 -1.12
C GLU A 69 -16.70 -2.54 -0.10
N ARG A 70 -17.08 -2.57 1.18
CA ARG A 70 -16.28 -2.01 2.28
C ARG A 70 -14.89 -2.65 2.35
N LYS A 71 -14.80 -3.98 2.25
CA LYS A 71 -13.52 -4.71 2.19
C LYS A 71 -12.65 -4.26 1.02
N ARG A 72 -13.23 -4.20 -0.19
CA ARG A 72 -12.51 -3.73 -1.39
C ARG A 72 -12.04 -2.30 -1.22
N TRP A 73 -12.90 -1.43 -0.72
CA TRP A 73 -12.59 -0.03 -0.52
C TRP A 73 -11.47 0.16 0.50
N ILE A 74 -11.56 -0.46 1.69
CA ILE A 74 -10.49 -0.41 2.71
C ILE A 74 -9.17 -0.94 2.14
N THR A 75 -9.21 -2.02 1.36
CA THR A 75 -8.01 -2.60 0.74
C THR A 75 -7.36 -1.62 -0.24
N ASN A 76 -8.14 -0.93 -1.07
CA ASN A 76 -7.63 0.10 -1.97
C ASN A 76 -7.00 1.27 -1.22
N VAL A 77 -7.65 1.76 -0.15
CA VAL A 77 -7.12 2.87 0.65
C VAL A 77 -5.83 2.48 1.38
N LEU A 78 -5.77 1.29 1.97
CA LEU A 78 -4.56 0.77 2.60
C LEU A 78 -3.42 0.57 1.58
N GLY A 79 -3.74 0.09 0.38
CA GLY A 79 -2.77 -0.06 -0.70
C GLY A 79 -2.18 1.28 -1.15
N TRP A 80 -3.00 2.33 -1.24
CA TRP A 80 -2.50 3.67 -1.54
C TRP A 80 -1.67 4.25 -0.39
N LEU A 81 -2.03 4.00 0.88
CA LEU A 81 -1.22 4.40 2.04
C LEU A 81 0.17 3.74 2.02
N ASP A 82 0.28 2.48 1.59
CA ASP A 82 1.58 1.81 1.37
C ASP A 82 2.39 2.49 0.27
N GLN A 83 1.76 2.84 -0.86
CA GLN A 83 2.41 3.58 -1.93
C GLN A 83 2.92 4.96 -1.47
N LEU A 84 2.15 5.67 -0.65
CA LEU A 84 2.54 6.94 -0.05
C LEU A 84 3.78 6.78 0.84
N GLU A 85 3.80 5.76 1.71
CA GLU A 85 4.96 5.48 2.56
C GLU A 85 6.19 5.12 1.72
N LYS A 86 6.02 4.34 0.65
CA LYS A 86 7.11 4.03 -0.27
C LYS A 86 7.61 5.26 -1.00
N ALA A 87 6.73 6.10 -1.51
CA ALA A 87 7.08 7.33 -2.24
C ALA A 87 7.81 8.37 -1.37
N THR A 88 7.47 8.46 -0.08
CA THR A 88 8.21 9.33 0.87
C THR A 88 9.62 8.80 1.16
N LYS A 89 9.80 7.48 1.19
CA LYS A 89 11.12 6.83 1.32
C LYS A 89 11.97 6.92 0.05
N THR A 90 11.39 6.85 -1.15
CA THR A 90 12.16 6.98 -2.40
C THR A 90 12.74 8.37 -2.60
N ASN A 91 12.05 9.42 -2.17
CA ASN A 91 12.57 10.80 -2.21
C ASN A 91 13.76 11.03 -1.27
N SER A 92 13.94 10.17 -0.26
CA SER A 92 15.10 10.19 0.64
C SER A 92 16.17 9.15 0.26
N SER A 93 15.88 8.26 -0.70
CA SER A 93 16.70 7.08 -1.02
C SER A 93 17.21 7.04 -2.47
N GLN A 94 17.43 8.19 -3.13
CA GLN A 94 18.42 8.24 -4.21
C GLN A 94 19.86 8.03 -3.71
N LYS A 95 20.04 7.71 -2.43
CA LYS A 95 21.25 7.08 -1.89
C LYS A 95 20.84 5.76 -1.21
N SER A 96 21.43 4.65 -1.65
CA SER A 96 21.30 3.28 -1.12
C SER A 96 20.16 2.45 -1.72
N VAL A 97 20.34 1.92 -2.93
CA VAL A 97 20.85 0.55 -3.17
C VAL A 97 19.79 -0.51 -2.92
N VAL A 98 19.28 -1.04 -4.04
CA VAL A 98 19.03 -2.45 -4.33
C VAL A 98 19.07 -3.35 -3.07
N SER A 99 17.90 -3.66 -2.53
CA SER A 99 17.73 -4.86 -1.72
C SER A 99 16.84 -5.82 -2.49
N SER A 100 17.49 -6.51 -3.41
CA SER A 100 17.08 -7.81 -3.91
C SER A 100 17.12 -8.79 -2.75
N GLN A 101 16.02 -9.49 -2.50
CA GLN A 101 15.94 -10.80 -1.85
C GLN A 101 14.44 -11.15 -1.67
N THR A 102 13.91 -12.36 -1.87
CA THR A 102 14.35 -13.68 -2.39
C THR A 102 13.15 -14.61 -2.14
N ALA A 103 12.78 -15.47 -3.10
CA ALA A 103 12.15 -16.80 -2.95
C ALA A 103 11.40 -17.15 -4.25
N ALA A 104 11.45 -18.34 -4.83
CA ALA A 104 12.15 -19.59 -4.53
C ALA A 104 12.04 -20.53 -5.76
N ALA A 105 12.97 -21.49 -5.81
CA ALA A 105 12.87 -22.84 -6.42
C ALA A 105 13.08 -23.01 -7.95
N GLU A 106 14.28 -23.52 -8.27
CA GLU A 106 14.60 -24.73 -9.08
C GLU A 106 13.98 -24.89 -10.49
N LEU A 107 14.67 -25.28 -11.56
CA LEU A 107 15.60 -26.41 -11.67
C LEU A 107 16.23 -26.42 -13.08
N ARG A 108 17.46 -26.97 -13.19
CA ARG A 108 18.15 -27.53 -14.39
C ARG A 108 19.15 -26.64 -15.13
N GLN A 109 20.35 -26.53 -14.56
CA GLN A 109 21.56 -26.30 -15.35
C GLN A 109 22.41 -27.58 -15.34
N LYS A 110 22.20 -28.45 -16.34
CA LYS A 110 23.06 -29.61 -16.60
C LYS A 110 24.28 -29.12 -17.39
N ARG A 111 25.35 -28.77 -16.68
CA ARG A 111 26.69 -28.62 -17.26
C ARG A 111 27.57 -29.72 -16.67
N ARG A 112 27.87 -30.74 -17.47
CA ARG A 112 29.08 -31.53 -17.28
C ARG A 112 29.93 -31.32 -18.53
N GLU A 113 30.96 -30.53 -18.32
CA GLU A 113 32.18 -30.52 -19.11
C GLU A 113 32.72 -31.95 -19.25
N GLY A 114 33.20 -32.25 -20.44
CA GLY A 114 33.92 -33.46 -20.81
C GLY A 114 34.61 -33.19 -22.13
N LEU A 115 35.55 -32.24 -22.11
CA LEU A 115 36.48 -32.01 -23.21
C LEU A 115 37.52 -33.12 -23.18
N ASP A 116 37.26 -34.20 -23.90
CA ASP A 116 38.29 -35.18 -24.24
C ASP A 116 38.94 -34.70 -25.55
N SER A 117 40.01 -33.93 -25.40
CA SER A 117 40.89 -33.57 -26.53
C SER A 117 42.07 -34.55 -26.55
N PRO A 118 42.42 -35.14 -27.70
CA PRO A 118 43.58 -36.01 -27.82
C PRO A 118 44.84 -35.18 -28.07
N ILE A 119 45.95 -35.46 -27.38
CA ILE A 119 47.29 -35.00 -27.81
C ILE A 119 48.37 -36.02 -27.41
N THR A 120 49.22 -36.26 -28.41
CA THR A 120 50.37 -37.14 -28.65
C THR A 120 51.58 -36.98 -27.72
N VAL A 121 52.26 -38.09 -27.35
CA VAL A 121 53.69 -38.36 -27.64
C VAL A 121 54.01 -39.85 -27.49
#